data_AF-A0A2N3FTB8-F1
#
_entry.id   AF-A0A2N3FTB8-F1
#
_cell.length_a   1.000
_cell.length_b   1.000
_cell.length_c   1.000
_cell.angle_alpha   90.00
_cell.angle_beta   90.00
_cell.angle_gamma   90.00
#
_symmetry.space_group_name_H-M   'P 1'
#
loop_
_entity.id
_entity.type
_entity.pdbx_description
1 polymer ?
#
loop_
_entity_poly.entity_id
_entity_poly.type
_entity_poly.pdbx_seq_one_letter_code
_entity_poly.pdbx_strand_id
1 'polypeptide(L)'
;MVSAMTASTSHEASQNFGEVFTRRWVVDALLDLTDYTVGRDLGSLVAVEPSAGSGAFLVPMVERLIASAALHGRDLRTLGGAIKAWELQPGNAATLRSDVGRQLLDAGASELDARHLAHEWIIEGDFLLPPGDDLLTFDSERVEADVIVGNPPYIRFDDLSDALAAEYRQRWSTMAGRGDIYVGFFERGMQMLRPGGRLGFICADRWMRNAYGARLRALISERYAVEAVWQMHDADAFEAEVSAYPAITVLANRKQRDVVVLDATREFGADSARHAIAFAASGAGEAQGPGFRAARLDDWFEGSDLWPAGGPKEIRLLEDLNERFPTLEQTGGDTRISIGVATGADKAYVVAPGSVDVEPDRLTPLVMADDIRSGRLTTPRRVLINPWDDEGRLVDIKRYPRMARALAEHPSVTSRFVAMKNPDGWFRTIDKVYPGLAEKPKLLLQDMKAQITPVYEPGGLYPHHNLYYIVSTGWDLEVLGGLLLSRIAEAFIAAYGVKMRGGTLRFQAQYLRKIRVPAPEAISSEIADRLREAFRAYDRDAATRAAEAAYGLPEGNL
;
A
#
# COMPACT_ATOMS: atom_id res chain seq x y z
N MET A 1 -63.24 0.18 12.11
CA MET A 1 -63.37 1.53 11.52
C MET A 1 -62.59 2.48 12.41
N VAL A 2 -61.63 3.29 12.01
CA VAL A 2 -60.91 3.62 10.78
C VAL A 2 -59.74 4.48 11.27
N SER A 3 -58.52 4.25 10.75
CA SER A 3 -57.37 5.18 10.59
C SER A 3 -56.86 6.01 11.78
N ALA A 4 -55.58 6.27 12.01
CA ALA A 4 -54.37 6.17 11.19
C ALA A 4 -53.18 6.21 12.15
N MET A 5 -52.14 5.42 11.89
CA MET A 5 -50.74 5.76 12.20
C MET A 5 -49.82 4.78 11.46
N THR A 6 -49.68 5.02 10.16
CA THR A 6 -48.63 4.44 9.31
C THR A 6 -47.95 5.60 8.60
N ALA A 7 -46.75 5.94 9.06
CA ALA A 7 -45.67 6.59 8.31
C ALA A 7 -44.40 6.28 9.11
N SER A 8 -43.75 5.13 8.87
CA SER A 8 -42.68 4.99 7.87
C SER A 8 -41.52 5.95 8.12
N THR A 9 -40.58 5.54 8.97
CA THR A 9 -39.16 5.92 8.86
C THR A 9 -38.30 4.67 9.05
N SER A 10 -38.27 3.84 8.01
CA SER A 10 -37.21 2.85 7.78
C SER A 10 -35.94 3.59 7.34
N HIS A 11 -35.03 3.83 8.28
CA HIS A 11 -33.62 4.15 8.02
C HIS A 11 -32.78 3.43 9.08
N GLU A 12 -32.90 2.10 9.16
CA GLU A 12 -31.75 1.30 9.57
C GLU A 12 -30.78 1.36 8.39
N ALA A 13 -29.69 2.10 8.56
CA ALA A 13 -28.58 2.06 7.62
C ALA A 13 -28.14 0.59 7.51
N SER A 14 -28.26 0.01 6.32
CA SER A 14 -27.74 -1.33 6.04
C SER A 14 -26.26 -1.35 6.42
N GLN A 15 -25.91 -2.02 7.52
CA GLN A 15 -24.53 -2.21 7.91
C GLN A 15 -23.83 -2.99 6.79
N ASN A 16 -22.84 -2.36 6.16
CA ASN A 16 -22.02 -3.00 5.15
C ASN A 16 -20.95 -3.83 5.86
N PHE A 17 -21.11 -5.15 5.87
CA PHE A 17 -20.17 -6.09 6.51
C PHE A 17 -18.92 -6.37 5.65
N GLY A 18 -18.78 -5.72 4.48
CA GLY A 18 -17.59 -5.81 3.65
C GLY A 18 -17.35 -7.19 3.02
N GLU A 19 -18.41 -7.99 2.85
CA GLU A 19 -18.35 -9.34 2.27
C GLU A 19 -17.98 -9.30 0.79
N VAL A 20 -16.97 -10.07 0.41
CA VAL A 20 -16.58 -10.27 -0.99
C VAL A 20 -16.41 -11.77 -1.24
N PHE A 21 -17.19 -12.32 -2.18
CA PHE A 21 -17.20 -13.75 -2.48
C PHE A 21 -15.96 -14.15 -3.29
N THR A 22 -15.15 -15.02 -2.69
CA THR A 22 -13.89 -15.52 -3.27
C THR A 22 -14.15 -16.74 -4.13
N ARG A 23 -13.61 -16.78 -5.35
CA ARG A 23 -13.83 -17.92 -6.24
C ARG A 23 -13.11 -19.17 -5.74
N ARG A 24 -13.72 -20.34 -5.96
CA ARG A 24 -13.20 -21.63 -5.50
C ARG A 24 -11.74 -21.90 -5.85
N TRP A 25 -11.31 -21.58 -7.07
CA TRP A 25 -9.93 -21.84 -7.50
C TRP A 25 -8.89 -21.01 -6.74
N VAL A 26 -9.26 -19.80 -6.28
CA VAL A 26 -8.41 -18.95 -5.43
C VAL A 26 -8.28 -19.59 -4.06
N VAL A 27 -9.40 -20.08 -3.51
CA VAL A 27 -9.43 -20.78 -2.24
C VAL A 27 -8.55 -22.02 -2.29
N ASP A 28 -8.70 -22.86 -3.31
CA ASP A 28 -7.87 -24.06 -3.48
C ASP A 28 -6.39 -23.72 -3.61
N ALA A 29 -6.04 -22.66 -4.34
CA ALA A 29 -4.66 -22.21 -4.45
C ALA A 29 -4.08 -21.76 -3.10
N LEU A 30 -4.87 -21.04 -2.30
CA LEU A 30 -4.45 -20.57 -0.99
C LEU A 30 -4.28 -21.73 0.02
N LEU A 31 -5.16 -22.73 -0.03
CA LEU A 31 -5.05 -23.96 0.76
C LEU A 31 -3.81 -24.77 0.35
N ASP A 32 -3.49 -24.83 -0.95
CA ASP A 32 -2.28 -25.50 -1.44
C ASP A 32 -1.01 -24.76 -1.02
N LEU A 33 -0.98 -23.42 -1.13
CA LEU A 33 0.15 -22.59 -0.74
C LEU A 33 0.43 -22.62 0.77
N THR A 34 -0.61 -22.81 1.58
CA THR A 34 -0.47 -22.98 3.04
C THR A 34 -0.25 -24.43 3.47
N ASP A 35 -0.10 -25.35 2.51
CA ASP A 35 0.14 -26.77 2.74
C ASP A 35 -1.00 -27.46 3.54
N TYR A 36 -2.24 -27.00 3.31
CA TYR A 36 -3.48 -27.65 3.75
C TYR A 36 -4.02 -28.56 2.65
N THR A 37 -3.28 -29.64 2.40
CA THR A 37 -3.55 -30.59 1.30
C THR A 37 -3.99 -31.95 1.83
N VAL A 38 -4.83 -32.65 1.06
CA VAL A 38 -5.45 -33.94 1.45
C VAL A 38 -4.43 -35.02 1.79
N GLY A 39 -3.22 -34.97 1.21
CA GLY A 39 -2.15 -35.95 1.47
C GLY A 39 -1.48 -35.81 2.84
N ARG A 40 -1.76 -34.72 3.56
CA ARG A 40 -1.35 -34.55 4.96
C ARG A 40 -2.44 -35.04 5.90
N ASP A 41 -2.02 -35.38 7.10
CA ASP A 41 -2.93 -35.72 8.17
C ASP A 41 -3.57 -34.46 8.78
N LEU A 42 -4.59 -33.93 8.11
CA LEU A 42 -5.25 -32.67 8.46
C LEU A 42 -5.97 -32.77 9.81
N GLY A 43 -6.38 -33.97 10.24
CA GLY A 43 -6.99 -34.19 11.55
C GLY A 43 -6.02 -34.05 12.73
N SER A 44 -4.71 -33.96 12.46
CA SER A 44 -3.69 -33.64 13.47
C SER A 44 -3.33 -32.15 13.54
N LEU A 45 -3.80 -31.36 12.58
CA LEU A 45 -3.52 -29.93 12.47
C LEU A 45 -4.68 -29.12 13.06
N VAL A 46 -4.40 -27.89 13.46
CA VAL A 46 -5.43 -26.90 13.77
C VAL A 46 -5.47 -25.87 12.64
N ALA A 47 -6.58 -25.82 11.91
CA ALA A 47 -6.81 -24.85 10.85
C ALA A 47 -7.82 -23.78 11.28
N VAL A 48 -7.52 -22.52 10.97
CA VAL A 48 -8.34 -21.38 11.37
C VAL A 48 -8.86 -20.61 10.16
N GLU A 49 -10.14 -20.28 10.17
CA GLU A 49 -10.76 -19.33 9.26
C GLU A 49 -11.30 -18.13 10.05
N PRO A 50 -10.65 -16.96 9.97
CA PRO A 50 -10.97 -15.82 10.83
C PRO A 50 -12.32 -15.12 10.57
N SER A 51 -12.90 -15.30 9.39
CA SER A 51 -14.11 -14.60 8.94
C SER A 51 -14.83 -15.43 7.89
N ALA A 52 -15.61 -16.40 8.34
CA ALA A 52 -16.14 -17.46 7.48
C ALA A 52 -17.20 -16.96 6.48
N GLY A 53 -17.97 -15.93 6.82
CA GLY A 53 -19.02 -15.36 5.98
C GLY A 53 -20.01 -16.43 5.53
N SER A 54 -20.11 -16.63 4.22
CA SER A 54 -20.92 -17.67 3.57
C SER A 54 -20.25 -19.04 3.46
N GLY A 55 -19.00 -19.18 3.94
CA GLY A 55 -18.27 -20.46 3.99
C GLY A 55 -17.37 -20.71 2.78
N ALA A 56 -16.97 -19.64 2.08
CA ALA A 56 -16.14 -19.74 0.88
C ALA A 56 -14.81 -20.47 1.13
N PHE A 57 -14.20 -20.34 2.32
CA PHE A 57 -13.04 -21.15 2.72
C PHE A 57 -13.45 -22.34 3.61
N LEU A 58 -14.41 -22.17 4.53
CA LEU A 58 -14.83 -23.24 5.45
C LEU A 58 -15.21 -24.53 4.73
N VAL A 59 -16.04 -24.41 3.70
CA VAL A 59 -16.57 -25.56 2.97
C VAL A 59 -15.43 -26.33 2.29
N PRO A 60 -14.56 -25.72 1.46
CA PRO A 60 -13.36 -26.37 0.95
C PRO A 60 -12.44 -26.98 2.01
N MET A 61 -12.29 -26.32 3.17
CA MET A 61 -11.47 -26.84 4.28
C MET A 61 -12.07 -28.14 4.84
N VAL A 62 -13.38 -28.16 5.09
CA VAL A 62 -14.09 -29.35 5.57
C VAL A 62 -14.04 -30.48 4.54
N GLU A 63 -14.24 -30.18 3.25
CA GLU A 63 -14.10 -31.17 2.16
C GLU A 63 -12.71 -31.83 2.17
N ARG A 64 -11.64 -31.02 2.27
CA ARG A 64 -10.26 -31.54 2.32
C ARG A 64 -10.00 -32.32 3.60
N LEU A 65 -10.53 -31.88 4.74
CA LEU A 65 -10.39 -32.57 6.03
C LEU A 65 -11.08 -33.95 6.00
N ILE A 66 -12.29 -34.04 5.46
CA ILE A 66 -13.02 -35.31 5.30
C ILE A 66 -12.24 -36.26 4.38
N ALA A 67 -11.74 -35.75 3.24
CA ALA A 67 -10.95 -36.55 2.31
C ALA A 67 -9.62 -37.02 2.94
N SER A 68 -8.95 -36.16 3.71
CA SER A 68 -7.74 -36.51 4.46
C SER A 68 -8.05 -37.57 5.53
N ALA A 69 -9.13 -37.40 6.29
CA ALA A 69 -9.53 -38.37 7.31
C ALA A 69 -9.77 -39.76 6.71
N ALA A 70 -10.45 -39.84 5.57
CA ALA A 70 -10.63 -41.08 4.82
C ALA A 70 -9.29 -41.67 4.36
N LEU A 71 -8.39 -40.85 3.80
CA LEU A 71 -7.07 -41.28 3.32
C LEU A 71 -6.17 -41.82 4.45
N HIS A 72 -6.23 -41.19 5.62
CA HIS A 72 -5.39 -41.53 6.78
C HIS A 72 -6.08 -42.47 7.78
N GLY A 73 -7.30 -42.94 7.50
CA GLY A 73 -8.05 -43.85 8.36
C GLY A 73 -8.49 -43.24 9.69
N ARG A 74 -8.70 -41.92 9.74
CA ARG A 74 -9.20 -41.22 10.94
C ARG A 74 -10.72 -41.30 11.03
N ASP A 75 -11.19 -41.48 12.26
CA ASP A 75 -12.60 -41.37 12.60
C ASP A 75 -13.00 -39.88 12.67
N LEU A 76 -14.07 -39.51 11.97
CA LEU A 76 -14.58 -38.13 11.91
C LEU A 76 -14.86 -37.57 13.33
N ARG A 77 -15.26 -38.43 14.28
CA ARG A 77 -15.55 -38.06 15.67
C ARG A 77 -14.35 -37.49 16.41
N THR A 78 -13.13 -37.77 15.94
CA THR A 78 -11.88 -37.31 16.56
C THR A 78 -11.42 -35.95 16.06
N LEU A 79 -12.16 -35.33 15.15
CA LEU A 79 -11.75 -34.12 14.43
C LEU A 79 -12.17 -32.80 15.10
N GLY A 80 -12.68 -32.82 16.34
CA GLY A 80 -13.19 -31.62 17.03
C GLY A 80 -12.17 -30.46 17.09
N GLY A 81 -10.90 -30.78 17.32
CA GLY A 81 -9.81 -29.80 17.37
C GLY A 81 -9.29 -29.33 16.00
N ALA A 82 -9.76 -29.87 14.88
CA ALA A 82 -9.11 -29.69 13.58
C ALA A 82 -9.40 -28.34 12.92
N ILE A 83 -10.57 -27.74 13.17
CA ILE A 83 -11.00 -26.48 12.57
C ILE A 83 -11.52 -25.52 13.64
N LYS A 84 -11.20 -24.23 13.51
CA LYS A 84 -11.84 -23.12 14.24
C LYS A 84 -12.17 -21.99 13.26
N ALA A 85 -13.45 -21.74 13.01
CA ALA A 85 -13.94 -20.76 12.07
C ALA A 85 -14.77 -19.70 12.79
N TRP A 86 -14.38 -18.42 12.70
CA TRP A 86 -15.12 -17.31 13.30
C TRP A 86 -16.13 -16.74 12.32
N GLU A 87 -17.34 -16.50 12.79
CA GLU A 87 -18.38 -15.79 12.05
C GLU A 87 -19.07 -14.78 12.97
N LEU A 88 -19.11 -13.52 12.54
CA LEU A 88 -19.65 -12.42 13.33
C LEU A 88 -21.18 -12.43 13.35
N GLN A 89 -21.82 -12.83 12.25
CA GLN A 89 -23.27 -12.79 12.10
C GLN A 89 -23.91 -14.13 12.52
N PRO A 90 -24.79 -14.14 13.55
CA PRO A 90 -25.40 -15.38 14.05
C PRO A 90 -26.18 -16.15 12.97
N GLY A 91 -26.81 -15.44 12.03
CA GLY A 91 -27.54 -16.04 10.91
C GLY A 91 -26.63 -16.80 9.94
N ASN A 92 -25.47 -16.23 9.60
CA ASN A 92 -24.48 -16.89 8.76
C ASN A 92 -23.88 -18.10 9.51
N ALA A 93 -23.53 -17.94 10.79
CA ALA A 93 -23.01 -19.03 11.62
C ALA A 93 -23.99 -20.22 11.70
N ALA A 94 -25.29 -19.95 11.85
CA ALA A 94 -26.32 -21.00 11.85
C ALA A 94 -26.42 -21.72 10.49
N THR A 95 -26.33 -20.97 9.39
CA THR A 95 -26.34 -21.53 8.03
C THR A 95 -25.12 -22.42 7.79
N LEU A 96 -23.93 -21.95 8.14
CA LEU A 96 -22.68 -22.72 8.06
C LEU A 96 -22.75 -24.01 8.87
N ARG A 97 -23.30 -23.95 10.10
CA ARG A 97 -23.47 -25.16 10.93
C ARG A 97 -24.36 -26.20 10.25
N SER A 98 -25.42 -25.75 9.58
CA SER A 98 -26.31 -26.64 8.82
C SER A 98 -25.60 -27.28 7.62
N ASP A 99 -24.86 -26.48 6.84
CA ASP A 99 -24.19 -26.94 5.63
C ASP A 99 -23.00 -27.87 5.94
N VAL A 100 -22.18 -27.52 6.94
CA VAL A 100 -21.09 -28.38 7.43
C VAL A 100 -21.65 -29.68 8.02
N GLY A 101 -22.73 -29.59 8.81
CA GLY A 101 -23.40 -30.77 9.35
C GLY A 101 -23.88 -31.72 8.25
N ARG A 102 -24.43 -31.18 7.16
CA ARG A 102 -24.87 -31.97 5.99
C ARG A 102 -23.68 -32.66 5.30
N GLN A 103 -22.59 -31.95 5.07
CA GLN A 103 -21.38 -32.53 4.48
C GLN A 103 -20.80 -33.69 5.33
N LEU A 104 -20.80 -33.53 6.66
CA LEU A 104 -20.35 -34.58 7.58
C LEU A 104 -21.28 -35.81 7.56
N LEU A 105 -22.60 -35.60 7.50
CA LEU A 105 -23.58 -36.67 7.34
C LEU A 105 -23.38 -37.43 6.02
N ASP A 106 -23.20 -36.71 4.93
CA ASP A 106 -22.95 -37.29 3.60
C ASP A 106 -21.63 -38.09 3.57
N ALA A 107 -20.67 -37.70 4.41
CA ALA A 107 -19.40 -38.41 4.64
C ALA A 107 -19.49 -39.59 5.62
N GLY A 108 -20.68 -39.87 6.18
CA GLY A 108 -20.92 -41.03 7.04
C GLY A 108 -20.78 -40.78 8.55
N ALA A 109 -20.70 -39.52 9.01
CA ALA A 109 -20.79 -39.20 10.43
C ALA A 109 -22.21 -39.48 10.97
N SER A 110 -22.33 -39.76 12.27
CA SER A 110 -23.65 -39.79 12.91
C SER A 110 -24.23 -38.38 13.03
N GLU A 111 -25.55 -38.26 13.15
CA GLU A 111 -26.20 -36.94 13.34
C GLU A 111 -25.71 -36.21 14.60
N LEU A 112 -25.41 -36.95 15.67
CA LEU A 112 -24.86 -36.39 16.90
C LEU A 112 -23.46 -35.81 16.65
N ASP A 113 -22.59 -36.59 16.01
CA ASP A 113 -21.21 -36.18 15.76
C ASP A 113 -21.12 -35.03 14.77
N ALA A 114 -21.92 -35.07 13.69
CA ALA A 114 -21.99 -34.02 12.68
C ALA A 114 -22.43 -32.68 13.31
N ARG A 115 -23.47 -32.70 14.15
CA ARG A 115 -23.92 -31.50 14.89
C ARG A 115 -22.87 -31.03 15.88
N HIS A 116 -22.24 -31.94 16.62
CA HIS A 116 -21.21 -31.59 17.60
C HIS A 116 -20.01 -30.91 16.95
N LEU A 117 -19.45 -31.50 15.90
CA LEU A 117 -18.32 -30.94 15.15
C LEU A 117 -18.66 -29.60 14.52
N ALA A 118 -19.83 -29.47 13.87
CA ALA A 118 -20.24 -28.19 13.27
C ALA A 118 -20.35 -27.08 14.33
N HIS A 119 -20.89 -27.38 15.51
CA HIS A 119 -20.96 -26.42 16.62
C HIS A 119 -19.59 -26.12 17.24
N GLU A 120 -18.70 -27.10 17.34
CA GLU A 120 -17.36 -26.94 17.90
C GLU A 120 -16.42 -26.16 16.96
N TRP A 121 -16.54 -26.36 15.65
CA TRP A 121 -15.73 -25.69 14.65
C TRP A 121 -16.16 -24.24 14.41
N ILE A 122 -17.47 -23.96 14.42
CA ILE A 122 -18.01 -22.63 14.07
C ILE A 122 -18.27 -21.81 15.33
N ILE A 123 -17.41 -20.81 15.54
CA ILE A 123 -17.43 -19.87 16.65
C ILE A 123 -18.17 -18.61 16.23
N GLU A 124 -19.26 -18.31 16.93
CA GLU A 124 -19.98 -17.06 16.74
C GLU A 124 -19.29 -15.95 17.55
N GLY A 125 -18.77 -14.91 16.89
CA GLY A 125 -18.15 -13.79 17.57
C GLY A 125 -17.17 -12.98 16.72
N ASP A 126 -16.67 -11.90 17.32
CA ASP A 126 -15.70 -11.02 16.68
C ASP A 126 -14.27 -11.60 16.73
N PHE A 127 -13.68 -11.85 15.57
CA PHE A 127 -12.28 -12.27 15.47
C PHE A 127 -11.27 -11.18 15.85
N LEU A 128 -11.65 -9.92 16.05
CA LEU A 128 -10.74 -8.94 16.63
C LEU A 128 -10.99 -8.73 18.13
N LEU A 129 -12.09 -9.28 18.67
CA LEU A 129 -12.50 -9.20 20.08
C LEU A 129 -13.10 -10.53 20.54
N PRO A 130 -12.31 -11.61 20.65
CA PRO A 130 -12.86 -12.90 21.00
C PRO A 130 -13.40 -12.88 22.44
N PRO A 131 -14.54 -13.53 22.72
CA PRO A 131 -15.08 -13.62 24.08
C PRO A 131 -14.07 -14.27 25.03
N GLY A 132 -13.88 -13.70 26.22
CA GLY A 132 -12.96 -14.23 27.25
C GLY A 132 -11.47 -13.94 27.00
N ASP A 133 -11.15 -13.19 25.97
CA ASP A 133 -9.83 -12.61 25.76
C ASP A 133 -9.98 -11.11 26.07
N ASP A 134 -10.32 -10.72 27.28
CA ASP A 134 -9.87 -9.40 27.71
C ASP A 134 -8.37 -9.58 28.01
N LEU A 135 -7.52 -8.60 27.70
CA LEU A 135 -6.08 -8.67 28.04
C LEU A 135 -5.83 -8.70 29.58
N LEU A 136 -6.86 -9.02 30.38
CA LEU A 136 -6.93 -8.98 31.83
C LEU A 136 -7.39 -10.31 32.47
N THR A 137 -7.95 -11.29 31.74
CA THR A 137 -8.25 -12.62 32.28
C THR A 137 -7.20 -13.63 31.84
N PHE A 138 -6.54 -14.23 32.83
CA PHE A 138 -5.43 -15.17 32.69
C PHE A 138 -5.88 -16.61 32.31
N ASP A 139 -7.17 -16.82 32.01
CA ASP A 139 -7.80 -18.16 32.00
C ASP A 139 -8.42 -18.59 30.65
N SER A 140 -8.32 -17.82 29.56
CA SER A 140 -8.74 -18.30 28.24
C SER A 140 -7.65 -19.14 27.56
N GLU A 141 -8.01 -20.35 27.11
CA GLU A 141 -7.12 -21.18 26.28
C GLU A 141 -6.82 -20.44 24.97
N ARG A 142 -5.56 -20.07 24.78
CA ARG A 142 -5.10 -19.46 23.53
C ARG A 142 -5.20 -20.47 22.40
N VAL A 143 -5.93 -20.14 21.35
CA VAL A 143 -5.99 -20.95 20.14
C VAL A 143 -4.68 -20.79 19.37
N GLU A 144 -3.95 -21.91 19.23
CA GLU A 144 -2.77 -22.01 18.39
C GLU A 144 -3.11 -22.76 17.09
N ALA A 145 -2.60 -22.27 15.96
CA ALA A 145 -2.94 -22.76 14.64
C ALA A 145 -1.70 -23.20 13.84
N ASP A 146 -1.85 -24.28 13.07
CA ASP A 146 -0.88 -24.72 12.07
C ASP A 146 -1.12 -24.05 10.73
N VAL A 147 -2.39 -23.78 10.40
CA VAL A 147 -2.83 -23.13 9.16
C VAL A 147 -3.89 -22.09 9.47
N ILE A 148 -3.76 -20.89 8.89
CA ILE A 148 -4.78 -19.86 8.93
C ILE A 148 -5.05 -19.41 7.50
N VAL A 149 -6.30 -19.46 7.06
CA VAL A 149 -6.69 -19.10 5.70
C VAL A 149 -7.97 -18.28 5.68
N GLY A 150 -8.10 -17.37 4.71
CA GLY A 150 -9.37 -16.68 4.53
C GLY A 150 -9.29 -15.41 3.67
N ASN A 151 -10.43 -14.73 3.63
CA ASN A 151 -10.61 -13.42 3.01
C ASN A 151 -11.13 -12.43 4.06
N PRO A 152 -10.23 -11.74 4.79
CA PRO A 152 -10.65 -10.77 5.79
C PRO A 152 -11.53 -9.64 5.22
N PRO A 153 -12.38 -9.01 6.04
CA PRO A 153 -13.31 -7.97 5.60
C PRO A 153 -12.65 -6.67 5.11
N TYR A 154 -13.22 -6.06 4.07
CA TYR A 154 -12.73 -4.84 3.41
C TYR A 154 -13.38 -3.57 3.96
N ILE A 155 -13.27 -3.36 5.27
CA ILE A 155 -13.85 -2.19 5.98
C ILE A 155 -12.74 -1.23 6.38
N ARG A 156 -12.92 0.08 6.13
CA ARG A 156 -11.96 1.10 6.56
C ARG A 156 -12.18 1.44 8.02
N PHE A 157 -11.12 1.80 8.73
CA PHE A 157 -11.23 2.26 10.12
C PHE A 157 -12.19 3.43 10.30
N ASP A 158 -12.24 4.33 9.30
CA ASP A 158 -13.07 5.53 9.33
C ASP A 158 -14.57 5.21 9.18
N ASP A 159 -14.92 3.97 8.78
CA ASP A 159 -16.30 3.50 8.63
C ASP A 159 -16.83 2.81 9.91
N LEU A 160 -15.96 2.58 10.91
CA LEU A 160 -16.33 2.02 12.21
C LEU A 160 -16.81 3.11 13.18
N SER A 161 -17.52 2.72 14.25
CA SER A 161 -17.76 3.61 15.37
C SER A 161 -16.44 3.96 16.09
N ASP A 162 -16.32 5.17 16.62
CA ASP A 162 -15.11 5.62 17.32
C ASP A 162 -14.72 4.69 18.48
N ALA A 163 -15.72 4.15 19.20
CA ALA A 163 -15.50 3.22 20.30
C ALA A 163 -14.88 1.90 19.84
N LEU A 164 -15.46 1.27 18.81
CA LEU A 164 -14.97 0.01 18.26
C LEU A 164 -13.58 0.18 17.63
N ALA A 165 -13.37 1.27 16.89
CA ALA A 165 -12.07 1.60 16.32
C ALA A 165 -11.00 1.81 17.40
N ALA A 166 -11.35 2.44 18.53
CA ALA A 166 -10.43 2.60 19.65
C ALA A 166 -10.07 1.26 20.30
N GLU A 167 -11.05 0.39 20.49
CA GLU A 167 -10.86 -0.94 21.10
C GLU A 167 -9.95 -1.84 20.23
N TYR A 168 -10.22 -1.92 18.93
CA TYR A 168 -9.35 -2.64 18.00
C TYR A 168 -7.92 -2.11 18.01
N ARG A 169 -7.72 -0.79 17.99
CA ARG A 169 -6.37 -0.18 18.00
C ARG A 169 -5.63 -0.34 19.32
N GLN A 170 -6.36 -0.39 20.44
CA GLN A 170 -5.77 -0.68 21.74
C GLN A 170 -5.21 -2.10 21.78
N ARG A 171 -5.89 -3.02 21.10
CA ARG A 171 -5.54 -4.44 21.10
C ARG A 171 -4.49 -4.81 20.04
N TRP A 172 -4.60 -4.23 18.85
CA TRP A 172 -3.78 -4.58 17.69
C TRP A 172 -2.93 -3.39 17.28
N SER A 173 -1.67 -3.43 17.69
CA SER A 173 -0.73 -2.31 17.61
C SER A 173 -0.39 -1.88 16.19
N THR A 174 -0.58 -2.78 15.22
CA THR A 174 -0.34 -2.55 13.79
C THR A 174 -1.44 -1.75 13.11
N MET A 175 -2.63 -1.63 13.72
CA MET A 175 -3.76 -0.85 13.22
C MET A 175 -3.52 0.67 13.41
N ALA A 176 -2.58 1.24 12.67
CA ALA A 176 -2.21 2.65 12.74
C ALA A 176 -2.81 3.49 11.61
N GLY A 177 -3.01 4.79 11.85
CA GLY A 177 -3.44 5.75 10.83
C GLY A 177 -4.82 5.45 10.23
N ARG A 178 -5.00 5.82 8.96
CA ARG A 178 -6.20 5.52 8.14
C ARG A 178 -5.90 4.31 7.27
N GLY A 179 -6.51 3.17 7.61
CA GLY A 179 -6.29 1.88 6.98
C GLY A 179 -7.55 1.01 7.04
N ASP A 180 -7.38 -0.29 6.81
CA ASP A 180 -8.46 -1.27 6.75
C ASP A 180 -8.36 -2.28 7.91
N ILE A 181 -9.50 -2.86 8.31
CA ILE A 181 -9.58 -3.77 9.47
C ILE A 181 -8.82 -5.08 9.30
N TYR A 182 -8.60 -5.54 8.06
CA TYR A 182 -7.81 -6.75 7.80
C TYR A 182 -6.37 -6.67 8.35
N VAL A 183 -5.86 -5.46 8.64
CA VAL A 183 -4.55 -5.29 9.31
C VAL A 183 -4.55 -5.97 10.69
N GLY A 184 -5.63 -5.83 11.47
CA GLY A 184 -5.77 -6.53 12.75
C GLY A 184 -5.89 -8.04 12.57
N PHE A 185 -6.51 -8.50 11.48
CA PHE A 185 -6.63 -9.92 11.16
C PHE A 185 -5.25 -10.55 10.89
N PHE A 186 -4.36 -9.84 10.18
CA PHE A 186 -2.98 -10.28 10.03
C PHE A 186 -2.26 -10.37 11.38
N GLU A 187 -2.33 -9.32 12.21
CA GLU A 187 -1.63 -9.31 13.51
C GLU A 187 -2.11 -10.44 14.43
N ARG A 188 -3.44 -10.58 14.62
CA ARG A 188 -3.99 -11.66 15.44
C ARG A 188 -3.68 -13.03 14.84
N GLY A 189 -3.90 -13.22 13.55
CA GLY A 189 -3.65 -14.49 12.88
C GLY A 189 -2.19 -14.93 13.05
N MET A 190 -1.24 -14.04 12.79
CA MET A 190 0.18 -14.32 12.98
C MET A 190 0.52 -14.68 14.44
N GLN A 191 -0.06 -13.99 15.42
CA GLN A 191 0.14 -14.31 16.84
C GLN A 191 -0.41 -15.69 17.26
N MET A 192 -1.35 -16.24 16.49
CA MET A 192 -1.89 -17.59 16.70
C MET A 192 -1.03 -18.69 16.06
N LEU A 193 -0.08 -18.37 15.18
CA LEU A 193 0.69 -19.37 14.45
C LEU A 193 1.66 -20.13 15.37
N ARG A 194 1.58 -21.46 15.34
CA ARG A 194 2.64 -22.33 15.88
C ARG A 194 3.94 -22.15 15.10
N PRO A 195 5.11 -22.47 15.68
CA PRO A 195 6.36 -22.52 14.93
C PRO A 195 6.23 -23.37 13.66
N GLY A 196 6.55 -22.79 12.50
CA GLY A 196 6.38 -23.42 11.19
C GLY A 196 4.97 -23.36 10.58
N GLY A 197 3.97 -22.90 11.34
CA GLY A 197 2.62 -22.69 10.87
C GLY A 197 2.53 -21.57 9.82
N ARG A 198 1.48 -21.59 9.00
CA ARG A 198 1.29 -20.68 7.87
C ARG A 198 -0.01 -19.91 7.95
N LEU A 199 0.04 -18.64 7.56
CA LEU A 199 -1.11 -17.79 7.34
C LEU A 199 -1.18 -17.43 5.86
N GLY A 200 -2.30 -17.68 5.21
CA GLY A 200 -2.60 -17.22 3.87
C GLY A 200 -3.82 -16.32 3.88
N PHE A 201 -3.75 -15.10 3.34
CA PHE A 201 -4.94 -14.29 3.10
C PHE A 201 -5.00 -13.81 1.66
N ILE A 202 -6.23 -13.73 1.14
CA ILE A 202 -6.53 -12.86 0.01
C ILE A 202 -7.12 -11.56 0.55
N CYS A 203 -6.45 -10.44 0.31
CA CYS A 203 -6.94 -9.12 0.70
C CYS A 203 -6.37 -8.03 -0.22
N ALA A 204 -6.74 -6.77 0.01
CA ALA A 204 -6.12 -5.66 -0.72
C ALA A 204 -4.62 -5.55 -0.36
N ASP A 205 -3.75 -5.36 -1.35
CA ASP A 205 -2.29 -5.26 -1.16
C ASP A 205 -1.82 -3.86 -0.72
N ARG A 206 -2.76 -2.94 -0.49
CA ARG A 206 -2.46 -1.52 -0.22
C ARG A 206 -1.61 -1.32 1.03
N TRP A 207 -1.70 -2.20 2.00
CA TRP A 207 -0.89 -2.14 3.22
C TRP A 207 0.60 -2.37 2.94
N MET A 208 0.94 -3.01 1.82
CA MET A 208 2.32 -3.21 1.38
C MET A 208 2.98 -1.88 0.95
N ARG A 209 2.17 -0.93 0.45
CA ARG A 209 2.66 0.31 -0.22
C ARG A 209 2.19 1.62 0.44
N ASN A 210 1.46 1.55 1.55
CA ASN A 210 0.97 2.73 2.26
C ASN A 210 1.58 2.85 3.67
N ALA A 211 1.61 4.08 4.17
CA ALA A 211 2.16 4.41 5.48
C ALA A 211 1.42 3.71 6.64
N TYR A 212 0.11 3.46 6.53
CA TYR A 212 -0.64 2.76 7.58
C TYR A 212 -0.16 1.33 7.82
N GLY A 213 0.39 0.66 6.80
CA GLY A 213 0.91 -0.71 6.91
C GLY A 213 2.33 -0.81 7.45
N ALA A 214 2.98 0.32 7.78
CA ALA A 214 4.39 0.33 8.20
C ALA A 214 4.66 -0.54 9.43
N ARG A 215 3.77 -0.54 10.42
CA ARG A 215 3.89 -1.37 11.62
C ARG A 215 3.66 -2.84 11.32
N LEU A 216 2.73 -3.17 10.43
CA LEU A 216 2.47 -4.54 10.01
C LEU A 216 3.68 -5.12 9.27
N ARG A 217 4.26 -4.39 8.32
CA ARG A 217 5.48 -4.80 7.60
C ARG A 217 6.65 -5.01 8.56
N ALA A 218 6.84 -4.10 9.52
CA ALA A 218 7.86 -4.24 10.55
C ALA A 218 7.67 -5.53 11.37
N LEU A 219 6.45 -5.76 11.87
CA LEU A 219 6.13 -7.00 12.60
C LEU A 219 6.41 -8.26 11.78
N ILE A 220 6.04 -8.26 10.50
CA ILE A 220 6.28 -9.40 9.60
C ILE A 220 7.78 -9.62 9.46
N SER A 221 8.53 -8.61 9.01
CA SER A 221 9.98 -8.74 8.77
C SER A 221 10.79 -9.13 10.01
N GLU A 222 10.35 -8.75 11.21
CA GLU A 222 11.05 -9.05 12.47
C GLU A 222 10.84 -10.51 12.92
N ARG A 223 9.65 -11.09 12.66
CA ARG A 223 9.21 -12.32 13.35
C ARG A 223 8.72 -13.44 12.44
N TYR A 224 8.37 -13.14 11.21
CA TYR A 224 7.72 -14.05 10.28
C TYR A 224 8.43 -14.04 8.93
N ALA A 225 8.26 -15.12 8.17
CA ALA A 225 8.75 -15.22 6.81
C ALA A 225 7.59 -14.92 5.84
N VAL A 226 7.84 -14.11 4.82
CA VAL A 226 6.99 -14.05 3.64
C VAL A 226 7.36 -15.23 2.73
N GLU A 227 6.40 -16.10 2.41
CA GLU A 227 6.62 -17.24 1.50
C GLU A 227 6.12 -16.98 0.08
N ALA A 228 4.99 -16.28 -0.04
CA ALA A 228 4.41 -15.96 -1.34
C ALA A 228 3.64 -14.64 -1.34
N VAL A 229 3.79 -13.88 -2.42
CA VAL A 229 2.97 -12.70 -2.74
C VAL A 229 2.50 -12.82 -4.18
N TRP A 230 1.21 -13.08 -4.39
CA TRP A 230 0.62 -13.13 -5.72
C TRP A 230 -0.26 -11.90 -5.94
N GLN A 231 0.18 -11.00 -6.80
CA GLN A 231 -0.56 -9.81 -7.19
C GLN A 231 -1.61 -10.18 -8.22
N MET A 232 -2.87 -9.86 -7.93
CA MET A 232 -4.02 -10.32 -8.71
C MET A 232 -4.87 -9.15 -9.22
N HIS A 233 -4.23 -8.00 -9.50
CA HIS A 233 -4.89 -6.73 -9.78
C HIS A 233 -5.85 -6.80 -10.99
N ASP A 234 -5.50 -7.60 -11.99
CA ASP A 234 -6.29 -7.76 -13.21
C ASP A 234 -7.01 -9.12 -13.28
N ALA A 235 -6.77 -10.01 -12.31
CA ALA A 235 -7.33 -11.36 -12.29
C ALA A 235 -8.77 -11.39 -11.76
N ASP A 236 -9.59 -12.29 -12.29
CA ASP A 236 -10.97 -12.49 -11.87
C ASP A 236 -11.04 -13.34 -10.58
N ALA A 237 -10.59 -12.75 -9.47
CA ALA A 237 -10.43 -13.44 -8.18
C ALA A 237 -11.75 -13.55 -7.38
N PHE A 238 -12.73 -12.69 -7.67
CA PHE A 238 -13.99 -12.58 -6.94
C PHE A 238 -15.18 -12.81 -7.87
N GLU A 239 -16.35 -13.12 -7.29
CA GLU A 239 -17.57 -13.35 -8.09
C GLU A 239 -18.18 -12.06 -8.65
N ALA A 240 -17.82 -10.91 -8.09
CA ALA A 240 -18.22 -9.58 -8.56
C ALA A 240 -16.99 -8.72 -8.90
N GLU A 241 -17.15 -7.80 -9.85
CA GLU A 241 -16.13 -6.77 -10.13
C GLU A 241 -15.97 -5.84 -8.91
N VAL A 242 -14.94 -6.09 -8.11
CA VAL A 242 -14.52 -5.19 -7.02
C VAL A 242 -13.34 -4.34 -7.47
N SER A 243 -13.40 -3.03 -7.21
CA SER A 243 -12.29 -2.09 -7.49
C SER A 243 -11.11 -2.25 -6.50
N ALA A 244 -10.96 -3.43 -5.89
CA ALA A 244 -9.88 -3.77 -4.99
C ALA A 244 -8.65 -4.21 -5.81
N TYR A 245 -7.46 -4.05 -5.23
CA TYR A 245 -6.20 -4.60 -5.78
C TYR A 245 -5.88 -5.86 -4.96
N PRO A 246 -6.49 -7.01 -5.26
CA PRO A 246 -6.30 -8.21 -4.45
C PRO A 246 -4.89 -8.75 -4.59
N ALA A 247 -4.39 -9.31 -3.50
CA ALA A 247 -3.22 -10.16 -3.51
C ALA A 247 -3.41 -11.33 -2.54
N ILE A 248 -2.89 -12.49 -2.93
CA ILE A 248 -2.62 -13.58 -1.98
C ILE A 248 -1.31 -13.26 -1.29
N THR A 249 -1.31 -13.25 0.04
CA THR A 249 -0.11 -13.15 0.86
C THR A 249 -0.02 -14.38 1.74
N VAL A 250 1.10 -15.09 1.68
CA VAL A 250 1.39 -16.25 2.53
C VAL A 250 2.58 -15.93 3.42
N LEU A 251 2.37 -16.06 4.72
CA LEU A 251 3.33 -15.81 5.79
C LEU A 251 3.55 -17.10 6.58
N ALA A 252 4.72 -17.28 7.18
CA ALA A 252 5.04 -18.41 8.03
C ALA A 252 5.75 -18.00 9.31
N ASN A 253 5.46 -18.67 10.43
CA ASN A 253 6.15 -18.44 11.70
C ASN A 253 7.51 -19.16 11.72
N ARG A 254 8.48 -18.56 11.02
CA ARG A 254 9.88 -18.98 10.98
C ARG A 254 10.74 -17.85 10.42
N LYS A 255 12.06 -18.07 10.37
CA LYS A 255 13.00 -17.13 9.72
C LYS A 255 12.73 -17.02 8.22
N GLN A 256 12.94 -15.80 7.70
CA GLN A 256 12.85 -15.49 6.28
C GLN A 256 13.75 -16.41 5.45
N ARG A 257 13.27 -16.74 4.26
CA ARG A 257 13.96 -17.53 3.23
C ARG A 257 13.61 -16.95 1.86
N ASP A 258 13.71 -17.77 0.82
CA ASP A 258 13.22 -17.44 -0.49
C ASP A 258 11.71 -17.13 -0.54
N VAL A 259 11.33 -16.19 -1.42
CA VAL A 259 9.94 -15.73 -1.59
C VAL A 259 9.49 -15.93 -3.02
N VAL A 260 8.30 -16.47 -3.21
CA VAL A 260 7.66 -16.57 -4.53
C VAL A 260 6.81 -15.32 -4.78
N VAL A 261 7.20 -14.52 -5.76
CA VAL A 261 6.39 -13.39 -6.24
C VAL A 261 5.77 -13.73 -7.57
N LEU A 262 4.48 -13.45 -7.70
CA LEU A 262 3.70 -13.68 -8.92
C LEU A 262 2.92 -12.43 -9.28
N ASP A 263 2.94 -12.07 -10.56
CA ASP A 263 2.11 -11.04 -11.16
C ASP A 263 1.10 -11.70 -12.11
N ALA A 264 -0.19 -11.60 -11.76
CA ALA A 264 -1.29 -12.20 -12.49
C ALA A 264 -2.02 -11.17 -13.36
N THR A 265 -2.34 -11.58 -14.57
CA THR A 265 -3.11 -10.80 -15.54
C THR A 265 -4.56 -11.28 -15.59
N ARG A 266 -5.37 -10.66 -16.44
CA ARG A 266 -6.77 -11.04 -16.67
C ARG A 266 -6.99 -12.49 -17.11
N GLU A 267 -6.00 -13.12 -17.73
CA GLU A 267 -6.08 -14.52 -18.17
C GLU A 267 -5.78 -15.52 -17.05
N PHE A 268 -5.41 -15.05 -15.86
CA PHE A 268 -5.10 -15.91 -14.72
C PHE A 268 -6.36 -16.55 -14.15
N GLY A 269 -6.38 -17.88 -14.13
CA GLY A 269 -7.48 -18.67 -13.56
C GLY A 269 -6.99 -19.99 -12.96
N ALA A 270 -7.89 -20.95 -12.81
CA ALA A 270 -7.61 -22.22 -12.13
C ALA A 270 -6.40 -22.98 -12.71
N ASP A 271 -6.26 -23.03 -14.03
CA ASP A 271 -5.16 -23.74 -14.70
C ASP A 271 -3.82 -23.03 -14.48
N SER A 272 -3.83 -21.70 -14.55
CA SER A 272 -2.67 -20.85 -14.25
C SER A 272 -2.23 -21.01 -12.80
N ALA A 273 -3.18 -21.05 -11.86
CA ALA A 273 -2.92 -21.26 -10.44
C ALA A 273 -2.24 -22.61 -10.18
N ARG A 274 -2.68 -23.70 -10.82
CA ARG A 274 -2.02 -25.02 -10.71
C ARG A 274 -0.57 -24.99 -11.17
N HIS A 275 -0.29 -24.33 -12.29
CA HIS A 275 1.10 -24.15 -12.76
C HIS A 275 1.94 -23.30 -11.80
N ALA A 276 1.36 -22.23 -11.23
CA ALA A 276 2.03 -21.37 -10.27
C ALA A 276 2.34 -22.09 -8.94
N ILE A 277 1.44 -22.94 -8.45
CA ILE A 277 1.66 -23.80 -7.26
C ILE A 277 2.80 -24.79 -7.53
N ALA A 278 2.77 -25.45 -8.69
CA ALA A 278 3.84 -26.36 -9.10
C ALA A 278 5.20 -25.64 -9.17
N PHE A 279 5.23 -24.42 -9.71
CA PHE A 279 6.43 -23.57 -9.68
C PHE A 279 6.90 -23.28 -8.25
N ALA A 280 5.99 -22.87 -7.36
CA ALA A 280 6.32 -22.56 -5.96
C ALA A 280 6.98 -23.76 -5.25
N ALA A 281 6.58 -24.99 -5.58
CA ALA A 281 7.15 -26.23 -5.07
C ALA A 281 8.45 -26.69 -5.78
N SER A 282 8.72 -26.25 -7.00
CA SER A 282 9.78 -26.79 -7.88
C SER A 282 11.21 -26.32 -7.59
N GLY A 283 11.39 -25.27 -6.76
CA GLY A 283 12.69 -24.62 -6.55
C GLY A 283 13.24 -23.83 -7.74
N ALA A 284 12.50 -23.75 -8.86
CA ALA A 284 12.91 -22.94 -10.01
C ALA A 284 12.98 -21.45 -9.66
N GLY A 285 13.87 -20.72 -10.36
CA GLY A 285 14.09 -19.29 -10.14
C GLY A 285 13.04 -18.38 -10.79
N GLU A 286 12.49 -18.78 -11.93
CA GLU A 286 11.47 -18.03 -12.68
C GLU A 286 10.49 -18.99 -13.37
N ALA A 287 9.26 -18.53 -13.58
CA ALA A 287 8.27 -19.20 -14.41
C ALA A 287 7.37 -18.19 -15.13
N GLN A 288 6.87 -18.60 -16.29
CA GLN A 288 5.85 -17.87 -17.03
C GLN A 288 4.83 -18.88 -17.55
N GLY A 289 3.55 -18.54 -17.45
CA GLY A 289 2.47 -19.35 -17.99
C GLY A 289 1.32 -18.48 -18.50
N PRO A 290 0.24 -19.11 -18.99
CA PRO A 290 -0.96 -18.38 -19.41
C PRO A 290 -1.45 -17.49 -18.28
N GLY A 291 -1.43 -16.19 -18.51
CA GLY A 291 -1.91 -15.20 -17.56
C GLY A 291 -1.02 -14.87 -16.35
N PHE A 292 0.23 -15.34 -16.24
CA PHE A 292 1.12 -14.92 -15.14
C PHE A 292 2.62 -14.92 -15.46
N ARG A 293 3.36 -14.17 -14.64
CA ARG A 293 4.83 -14.26 -14.49
C ARG A 293 5.18 -14.42 -13.03
N ALA A 294 6.13 -15.30 -12.71
CA ALA A 294 6.58 -15.53 -11.35
C ALA A 294 8.11 -15.60 -11.26
N ALA A 295 8.66 -15.17 -10.13
CA ALA A 295 10.06 -15.43 -9.78
C ALA A 295 10.22 -15.72 -8.30
N ARG A 296 11.38 -16.27 -7.99
CA ARG A 296 11.87 -16.53 -6.64
C ARG A 296 12.91 -15.49 -6.28
N LEU A 297 12.67 -14.77 -5.20
CA LEU A 297 13.65 -13.88 -4.57
C LEU A 297 14.35 -14.66 -3.47
N ASP A 298 15.62 -14.34 -3.22
CA ASP A 298 16.43 -15.05 -2.23
C ASP A 298 16.12 -14.56 -0.80
N ASP A 299 15.62 -13.32 -0.66
CA ASP A 299 15.20 -12.72 0.60
C ASP A 299 13.94 -11.83 0.41
N TRP A 300 13.58 -11.06 1.45
CA TRP A 300 12.47 -10.12 1.44
C TRP A 300 12.82 -8.79 2.11
N PHE A 301 12.03 -7.75 1.82
CA PHE A 301 12.20 -6.40 2.36
C PHE A 301 12.13 -6.37 3.90
N GLU A 302 13.09 -5.67 4.52
CA GLU A 302 13.20 -5.56 5.98
C GLU A 302 12.46 -4.36 6.60
N GLY A 303 12.12 -4.50 7.87
CA GLY A 303 11.60 -3.42 8.71
C GLY A 303 10.27 -2.84 8.21
N SER A 304 10.17 -1.52 8.27
CA SER A 304 8.96 -0.79 7.89
C SER A 304 8.91 -0.38 6.40
N ASP A 305 9.87 -0.85 5.60
CA ASP A 305 9.98 -0.45 4.19
C ASP A 305 8.80 -0.93 3.35
N LEU A 306 8.47 -0.17 2.31
CA LEU A 306 7.40 -0.50 1.38
C LEU A 306 7.77 -1.76 0.61
N TRP A 307 6.80 -2.62 0.31
CA TRP A 307 7.01 -3.73 -0.61
C TRP A 307 6.58 -3.31 -2.02
N PRO A 308 7.48 -3.40 -3.01
CA PRO A 308 7.20 -2.99 -4.37
C PRO A 308 6.11 -3.86 -5.00
N ALA A 309 5.28 -3.24 -5.83
CA ALA A 309 4.44 -3.94 -6.79
C ALA A 309 5.13 -3.99 -8.15
N GLY A 310 4.82 -4.99 -8.97
CA GLY A 310 5.37 -5.08 -10.31
C GLY A 310 5.76 -6.49 -10.69
N GLY A 311 6.28 -6.60 -11.90
CA GLY A 311 6.72 -7.88 -12.43
C GLY A 311 7.89 -8.43 -11.59
N PRO A 312 8.05 -9.75 -11.51
CA PRO A 312 9.13 -10.34 -10.71
C PRO A 312 10.54 -9.85 -11.08
N LYS A 313 10.77 -9.55 -12.38
CA LYS A 313 12.03 -8.93 -12.85
C LYS A 313 12.27 -7.53 -12.29
N GLU A 314 11.22 -6.72 -12.20
CA GLU A 314 11.30 -5.37 -11.65
C GLU A 314 11.59 -5.44 -10.15
N ILE A 315 10.92 -6.33 -9.42
CA ILE A 315 11.12 -6.49 -7.99
C ILE A 315 12.55 -6.97 -7.69
N ARG A 316 13.07 -7.97 -8.41
CA ARG A 316 14.46 -8.43 -8.27
C ARG A 316 15.47 -7.32 -8.58
N LEU A 317 15.23 -6.52 -9.63
CA LEU A 317 16.06 -5.35 -9.91
C LEU A 317 16.05 -4.36 -8.74
N LEU A 318 14.88 -4.02 -8.20
CA LEU A 318 14.77 -3.07 -7.10
C LEU A 318 15.40 -3.58 -5.80
N GLU A 319 15.32 -4.89 -5.53
CA GLU A 319 16.00 -5.54 -4.42
C GLU A 319 17.53 -5.39 -4.53
N ASP A 320 18.12 -5.79 -5.67
CA ASP A 320 19.55 -5.61 -5.95
C ASP A 320 19.99 -4.14 -5.81
N LEU A 321 19.18 -3.20 -6.32
CA LEU A 321 19.49 -1.78 -6.20
C LEU A 321 19.36 -1.24 -4.77
N ASN A 322 18.43 -1.77 -3.97
CA ASN A 322 18.29 -1.42 -2.55
C ASN A 322 19.48 -1.91 -1.72
N GLU A 323 20.05 -3.07 -2.06
CA GLU A 323 21.22 -3.61 -1.39
C GLU A 323 22.50 -2.84 -1.76
N ARG A 324 22.68 -2.52 -3.05
CA ARG A 324 23.94 -1.94 -3.56
C ARG A 324 24.05 -0.42 -3.39
N PHE A 325 22.94 0.31 -3.32
CA PHE A 325 22.97 1.77 -3.44
C PHE A 325 22.23 2.53 -2.32
N PRO A 326 22.75 3.71 -1.91
CA PRO A 326 22.08 4.59 -0.95
C PRO A 326 20.82 5.23 -1.55
N THR A 327 19.95 5.77 -0.71
CA THR A 327 18.82 6.60 -1.19
C THR A 327 19.33 7.91 -1.77
N LEU A 328 18.53 8.56 -2.62
CA LEU A 328 18.87 9.85 -3.20
C LEU A 328 19.24 10.92 -2.15
N GLU A 329 18.51 11.00 -1.03
CA GLU A 329 18.81 11.96 0.06
C GLU A 329 20.12 11.65 0.81
N GLN A 330 20.67 10.44 0.68
CA GLN A 330 21.95 10.04 1.28
C GLN A 330 23.17 10.32 0.38
N THR A 331 22.97 10.91 -0.81
CA THR A 331 24.04 11.19 -1.78
C THR A 331 24.20 12.69 -2.07
N GLY A 332 25.36 13.13 -2.56
CA GLY A 332 25.57 14.49 -3.03
C GLY A 332 25.50 15.58 -1.93
N GLY A 333 26.00 15.29 -0.73
CA GLY A 333 26.00 16.24 0.38
C GLY A 333 24.59 16.51 0.94
N ASP A 334 24.16 17.77 0.99
CA ASP A 334 22.80 18.15 1.43
C ASP A 334 21.82 18.04 0.26
N THR A 335 21.43 16.81 -0.06
CA THR A 335 20.37 16.53 -1.03
C THR A 335 19.02 16.43 -0.32
N ARG A 336 18.06 17.27 -0.76
CA ARG A 336 16.73 17.35 -0.15
C ARG A 336 15.63 17.20 -1.18
N ILE A 337 14.66 16.36 -0.87
CA ILE A 337 13.43 16.20 -1.64
C ILE A 337 12.27 16.78 -0.84
N SER A 338 11.52 17.70 -1.44
CA SER A 338 10.38 18.34 -0.76
C SER A 338 9.29 18.76 -1.75
N ILE A 339 8.13 19.15 -1.22
CA ILE A 339 7.00 19.73 -1.96
C ILE A 339 7.11 21.26 -1.95
N GLY A 340 6.66 21.90 -3.03
CA GLY A 340 6.54 23.36 -3.09
C GLY A 340 5.49 23.92 -2.12
N VAL A 341 5.38 25.25 -2.06
CA VAL A 341 4.54 25.96 -1.07
C VAL A 341 3.04 25.74 -1.31
N ALA A 342 2.32 25.32 -0.26
CA ALA A 342 0.87 25.38 -0.21
C ALA A 342 0.41 26.67 0.47
N THR A 343 -0.42 27.45 -0.23
CA THR A 343 -0.92 28.72 0.31
C THR A 343 -2.20 28.53 1.14
N GLY A 344 -2.98 27.51 0.79
CA GLY A 344 -4.33 27.28 1.31
C GLY A 344 -5.40 28.20 0.74
N ALA A 345 -5.03 29.12 -0.15
CA ALA A 345 -5.94 30.07 -0.81
C ALA A 345 -5.30 30.59 -2.11
N ASP A 346 -4.93 29.69 -3.04
CA ASP A 346 -4.11 30.03 -4.22
C ASP A 346 -4.70 31.18 -5.04
N LYS A 347 -6.03 31.29 -5.12
CA LYS A 347 -6.72 32.40 -5.82
C LYS A 347 -6.35 33.79 -5.30
N ALA A 348 -5.89 33.91 -4.06
CA ALA A 348 -5.47 35.16 -3.44
C ALA A 348 -3.96 35.36 -3.50
N TYR A 349 -3.18 34.29 -3.30
CA TYR A 349 -1.72 34.38 -3.18
C TYR A 349 -0.97 34.20 -4.49
N VAL A 350 -1.56 33.52 -5.47
CA VAL A 350 -0.92 33.20 -6.76
C VAL A 350 -1.57 34.05 -7.85
N VAL A 351 -0.84 35.05 -8.31
CA VAL A 351 -1.35 36.12 -9.18
C VAL A 351 -0.49 36.28 -10.42
N ALA A 352 -1.02 36.93 -11.45
CA ALA A 352 -0.21 37.29 -12.61
C ALA A 352 0.70 38.48 -12.26
N PRO A 353 1.93 38.56 -12.82
CA PRO A 353 2.80 39.72 -12.64
C PRO A 353 2.05 41.02 -12.98
N GLY A 354 2.04 41.98 -12.04
CA GLY A 354 1.40 43.28 -12.23
C GLY A 354 -0.13 43.30 -12.16
N SER A 355 -0.81 42.17 -11.87
CA SER A 355 -2.28 42.14 -11.78
C SER A 355 -2.83 42.64 -10.45
N VAL A 356 -1.97 42.83 -9.44
CA VAL A 356 -2.34 43.31 -8.10
C VAL A 356 -1.35 44.37 -7.64
N ASP A 357 -1.85 45.36 -6.88
CA ASP A 357 -0.99 46.36 -6.23
C ASP A 357 -0.50 45.79 -4.89
N VAL A 358 0.75 45.32 -4.88
CA VAL A 358 1.43 44.72 -3.73
C VAL A 358 2.86 45.26 -3.70
N GLU A 359 3.46 45.35 -2.51
CA GLU A 359 4.87 45.72 -2.37
C GLU A 359 5.79 44.80 -3.18
N PRO A 360 6.68 45.33 -4.05
CA PRO A 360 7.49 44.50 -4.95
C PRO A 360 8.36 43.46 -4.25
N ASP A 361 8.85 43.76 -3.04
CA ASP A 361 9.67 42.85 -2.24
C ASP A 361 8.85 41.72 -1.57
N ARG A 362 7.52 41.79 -1.65
CA ARG A 362 6.60 40.71 -1.25
C ARG A 362 6.15 39.86 -2.44
N LEU A 363 6.71 40.05 -3.63
CA LEU A 363 6.40 39.24 -4.81
C LEU A 363 7.56 38.29 -5.09
N THR A 364 7.30 36.98 -5.00
CA THR A 364 8.26 35.94 -5.30
C THR A 364 7.90 35.28 -6.64
N PRO A 365 8.80 35.21 -7.63
CA PRO A 365 8.55 34.47 -8.87
C PRO A 365 8.20 33.01 -8.59
N LEU A 366 7.15 32.50 -9.23
CA LEU A 366 6.59 31.18 -8.94
C LEU A 366 6.58 30.30 -10.20
N VAL A 367 7.03 29.06 -10.05
CA VAL A 367 6.89 28.01 -11.07
C VAL A 367 5.80 27.02 -10.69
N MET A 368 4.97 26.67 -11.66
CA MET A 368 3.85 25.76 -11.52
C MET A 368 3.93 24.58 -12.49
N ALA A 369 3.16 23.53 -12.22
CA ALA A 369 3.06 22.36 -13.10
C ALA A 369 2.77 22.69 -14.58
N ASP A 370 1.96 23.73 -14.84
CA ASP A 370 1.67 24.18 -16.21
C ASP A 370 2.91 24.71 -16.94
N ASP A 371 3.81 25.36 -16.22
CA ASP A 371 5.02 25.96 -16.79
C ASP A 371 6.05 24.90 -17.20
N ILE A 372 5.92 23.67 -16.68
CA ILE A 372 6.81 22.54 -16.99
C ILE A 372 6.08 21.36 -17.63
N ARG A 373 4.84 21.57 -18.09
CA ARG A 373 3.96 20.49 -18.57
C ARG A 373 4.59 19.68 -19.69
N SER A 374 5.26 20.36 -20.63
CA SER A 374 5.96 19.78 -21.78
C SER A 374 7.24 19.02 -21.43
N GLY A 375 7.69 19.04 -20.16
CA GLY A 375 9.00 18.53 -19.75
C GLY A 375 10.13 19.56 -19.89
N ARG A 376 9.83 20.79 -20.34
CA ARG A 376 10.78 21.90 -20.36
C ARG A 376 10.20 23.08 -19.60
N LEU A 377 11.07 23.83 -18.93
CA LEU A 377 10.68 25.07 -18.27
C LEU A 377 10.30 26.11 -19.33
N THR A 378 9.05 26.55 -19.28
CA THR A 378 8.56 27.68 -20.06
C THR A 378 8.58 28.95 -19.21
N THR A 379 8.37 30.11 -19.83
CA THR A 379 8.30 31.39 -19.12
C THR A 379 7.17 31.37 -18.10
N PRO A 380 7.47 31.43 -16.78
CA PRO A 380 6.46 31.39 -15.75
C PRO A 380 5.55 32.60 -15.83
N ARG A 381 4.26 32.37 -15.57
CA ARG A 381 3.23 33.40 -15.72
C ARG A 381 2.69 33.93 -14.39
N ARG A 382 3.27 33.49 -13.27
CA ARG A 382 2.70 33.69 -11.94
C ARG A 382 3.78 34.13 -10.95
N VAL A 383 3.35 34.90 -9.97
CA VAL A 383 4.11 35.28 -8.79
C VAL A 383 3.30 34.93 -7.55
N LEU A 384 4.02 34.65 -6.46
CA LEU A 384 3.48 34.43 -5.14
C LEU A 384 3.55 35.73 -4.35
N ILE A 385 2.43 36.12 -3.74
CA ILE A 385 2.42 37.11 -2.66
C ILE A 385 3.00 36.41 -1.42
N ASN A 386 4.22 36.78 -1.01
CA ASN A 386 4.98 36.15 0.05
C ASN A 386 4.84 36.92 1.38
N PRO A 387 4.10 36.37 2.36
CA PRO A 387 3.93 37.02 3.67
C PRO A 387 5.09 36.74 4.65
N TRP A 388 6.17 36.09 4.22
CA TRP A 388 7.31 35.73 5.06
C TRP A 388 8.55 36.58 4.73
N ASP A 389 9.32 36.97 5.74
CA ASP A 389 10.60 37.65 5.57
C ASP A 389 11.74 36.67 5.21
N ASP A 390 12.94 37.24 5.01
CA ASP A 390 14.16 36.51 4.63
C ASP A 390 14.72 35.64 5.78
N GLU A 391 14.10 35.70 6.97
CA GLU A 391 14.36 34.82 8.10
C GLU A 391 13.25 33.77 8.31
N GLY A 392 12.25 33.71 7.42
CA GLY A 392 11.14 32.76 7.49
C GLY A 392 10.15 33.05 8.63
N ARG A 393 10.06 34.31 9.06
CA ARG A 393 9.09 34.84 10.02
C ARG A 393 7.97 35.54 9.29
N LEU A 394 6.77 35.50 9.87
CA LEU A 394 5.63 36.20 9.30
C LEU A 394 5.85 37.71 9.46
N VAL A 395 5.70 38.47 8.38
CA VAL A 395 5.96 39.91 8.42
C VAL A 395 4.93 40.66 9.27
N ASP A 396 5.30 41.84 9.78
CA ASP A 396 4.32 42.77 10.34
C ASP A 396 3.47 43.37 9.22
N ILE A 397 2.23 42.88 9.09
CA ILE A 397 1.29 43.27 8.03
C ILE A 397 1.03 44.78 7.97
N LYS A 398 1.21 45.50 9.09
CA LYS A 398 1.03 46.97 9.13
C LYS A 398 2.08 47.70 8.30
N ARG A 399 3.24 47.09 8.06
CA ARG A 399 4.31 47.62 7.19
C ARG A 399 4.06 47.38 5.71
N TYR A 400 3.10 46.51 5.37
CA TYR A 400 2.77 46.10 4.01
C TYR A 400 1.28 46.34 3.71
N PRO A 401 0.81 47.61 3.72
CA PRO A 401 -0.60 47.93 3.59
C PRO A 401 -1.21 47.52 2.24
N ARG A 402 -0.43 47.45 1.16
CA ARG A 402 -0.93 47.05 -0.16
C ARG A 402 -1.17 45.54 -0.21
N MET A 403 -0.22 44.74 0.25
CA MET A 403 -0.40 43.31 0.47
C MET A 403 -1.61 43.02 1.38
N ALA A 404 -1.74 43.75 2.50
CA ALA A 404 -2.84 43.58 3.44
C ALA A 404 -4.20 43.79 2.76
N ARG A 405 -4.33 44.87 1.98
CA ARG A 405 -5.53 45.19 1.22
C ARG A 405 -5.83 44.09 0.19
N ALA A 406 -4.84 43.71 -0.62
CA ALA A 406 -5.01 42.70 -1.67
C ALA A 406 -5.52 41.36 -1.10
N LEU A 407 -4.95 40.90 0.03
CA LEU A 407 -5.38 39.63 0.64
C LEU A 407 -6.73 39.73 1.35
N ALA A 408 -7.09 40.90 1.89
CA ALA A 408 -8.32 41.09 2.67
C ALA A 408 -9.58 41.05 1.78
N GLU A 409 -9.42 41.34 0.48
CA GLU A 409 -10.49 41.25 -0.52
C GLU A 409 -10.93 39.79 -0.79
N HIS A 410 -10.19 38.79 -0.28
CA HIS A 410 -10.48 37.38 -0.47
C HIS A 410 -11.03 36.69 0.80
N PRO A 411 -12.32 36.31 0.83
CA PRO A 411 -12.91 35.56 1.94
C PRO A 411 -12.21 34.23 2.24
N SER A 412 -11.60 33.60 1.22
CA SER A 412 -10.81 32.37 1.39
C SER A 412 -9.58 32.56 2.29
N VAL A 413 -9.13 33.79 2.48
CA VAL A 413 -8.01 34.12 3.38
C VAL A 413 -8.51 34.53 4.76
N THR A 414 -9.53 35.39 4.83
CA THR A 414 -10.02 35.99 6.08
C THR A 414 -10.98 35.10 6.88
N SER A 415 -11.75 34.22 6.23
CA SER A 415 -12.78 33.41 6.89
C SER A 415 -12.35 31.96 7.19
N ARG A 416 -11.12 31.57 6.87
CA ARG A 416 -10.65 30.20 7.13
C ARG A 416 -10.35 29.97 8.61
N PHE A 417 -10.42 28.71 9.03
CA PHE A 417 -10.19 28.29 10.43
C PHE A 417 -8.91 28.88 11.05
N VAL A 418 -7.81 28.89 10.30
CA VAL A 418 -6.52 29.42 10.77
C VAL A 418 -6.58 30.94 11.03
N ALA A 419 -7.30 31.69 10.21
CA ALA A 419 -7.47 33.13 10.37
C ALA A 419 -8.36 33.45 11.60
N MET A 420 -9.41 32.65 11.82
CA MET A 420 -10.26 32.80 13.01
C MET A 420 -9.51 32.47 14.31
N LYS A 421 -8.61 31.47 14.28
CA LYS A 421 -7.82 31.05 15.45
C LYS A 421 -6.61 31.95 15.72
N ASN A 422 -6.07 32.63 14.71
CA ASN A 422 -4.95 33.57 14.83
C ASN A 422 -5.24 34.87 14.07
N PRO A 423 -6.01 35.80 14.68
CA PRO A 423 -6.42 37.04 14.03
C PRO A 423 -5.25 37.92 13.59
N ASP A 424 -4.16 37.98 14.37
CA ASP A 424 -2.99 38.81 14.04
C ASP A 424 -2.16 38.24 12.88
N GLY A 425 -2.30 36.94 12.59
CA GLY A 425 -1.62 36.23 11.51
C GLY A 425 -2.54 35.72 10.42
N TRP A 426 -3.71 36.34 10.22
CA TRP A 426 -4.78 35.86 9.32
C TRP A 426 -4.31 35.60 7.87
N PHE A 427 -3.28 36.32 7.43
CA PHE A 427 -2.70 36.31 6.09
C PHE A 427 -1.54 35.31 5.92
N ARG A 428 -1.29 34.40 6.87
CA ARG A 428 -0.24 33.37 6.74
C ARG A 428 -0.60 32.30 5.69
N THR A 429 0.35 31.78 4.94
CA THR A 429 0.13 30.58 4.12
C THR A 429 0.09 29.31 4.99
N ILE A 430 -0.31 28.15 4.41
CA ILE A 430 -0.24 26.85 5.10
C ILE A 430 1.22 26.54 5.42
N ASP A 431 2.05 26.57 4.39
CA ASP A 431 3.49 26.37 4.50
C ASP A 431 4.24 27.68 4.61
N LYS A 432 5.43 27.66 5.22
CA LYS A 432 6.35 28.79 5.16
C LYS A 432 6.99 28.88 3.77
N VAL A 433 7.29 30.09 3.32
CA VAL A 433 8.19 30.31 2.19
C VAL A 433 9.61 30.31 2.73
N TYR A 434 10.44 29.39 2.24
CA TYR A 434 11.81 29.22 2.71
C TYR A 434 12.74 30.23 2.03
N PRO A 435 13.45 31.08 2.80
CA PRO A 435 14.41 32.02 2.24
C PRO A 435 15.50 31.32 1.44
N GLY A 436 15.89 31.91 0.31
CA GLY A 436 16.97 31.39 -0.53
C GLY A 436 16.60 30.18 -1.42
N LEU A 437 15.38 29.63 -1.32
CA LEU A 437 15.01 28.46 -2.13
C LEU A 437 14.77 28.83 -3.60
N ALA A 438 14.22 30.01 -3.88
CA ALA A 438 13.97 30.43 -5.26
C ALA A 438 15.29 30.49 -6.04
N GLU A 439 16.34 31.02 -5.44
CA GLU A 439 17.66 31.29 -6.01
C GLU A 439 18.48 30.02 -6.24
N LYS A 440 18.17 28.92 -5.53
CA LYS A 440 18.87 27.65 -5.69
C LYS A 440 18.49 26.96 -7.00
N PRO A 441 19.46 26.46 -7.78
CA PRO A 441 19.18 25.49 -8.83
C PRO A 441 18.44 24.28 -8.26
N LYS A 442 17.45 23.76 -8.98
CA LYS A 442 16.63 22.63 -8.54
C LYS A 442 16.11 21.80 -9.71
N LEU A 443 15.86 20.53 -9.46
CA LEU A 443 15.04 19.70 -10.34
C LEU A 443 13.58 19.78 -9.87
N LEU A 444 12.66 19.91 -10.80
CA LEU A 444 11.22 19.98 -10.57
C LEU A 444 10.54 18.73 -11.12
N LEU A 445 9.59 18.17 -10.36
CA LEU A 445 8.76 17.04 -10.76
C LEU A 445 7.28 17.35 -10.50
N GLN A 446 6.42 17.02 -11.44
CA GLN A 446 4.96 17.15 -11.27
C GLN A 446 4.43 16.02 -10.36
N ASP A 447 3.44 16.30 -9.50
CA ASP A 447 2.84 15.26 -8.62
C ASP A 447 2.28 14.08 -9.44
N MET A 448 1.68 14.33 -10.60
CA MET A 448 1.03 13.30 -11.40
C MET A 448 1.49 13.35 -12.86
N LYS A 449 1.98 12.22 -13.38
CA LYS A 449 2.37 12.07 -14.78
C LYS A 449 2.39 10.60 -15.19
N ALA A 450 2.25 10.31 -16.48
CA ALA A 450 2.41 8.94 -16.98
C ALA A 450 3.83 8.40 -16.79
N GLN A 451 4.82 9.30 -16.80
CA GLN A 451 6.24 8.96 -16.75
C GLN A 451 7.04 9.95 -15.91
N ILE A 452 8.14 9.52 -15.30
CA ILE A 452 9.02 10.40 -14.52
C ILE A 452 9.62 11.46 -15.43
N THR A 453 9.43 12.73 -15.11
CA THR A 453 9.73 13.81 -16.07
C THR A 453 10.39 14.98 -15.34
N PRO A 454 11.68 14.83 -14.94
CA PRO A 454 12.41 15.88 -14.23
C PRO A 454 12.65 17.08 -15.15
N VAL A 455 12.58 18.28 -14.59
CA VAL A 455 12.85 19.53 -15.29
C VAL A 455 13.83 20.37 -14.49
N TYR A 456 14.92 20.79 -15.12
CA TYR A 456 15.90 21.64 -14.47
C TYR A 456 15.43 23.10 -14.45
N GLU A 457 15.51 23.70 -13.27
CA GLU A 457 15.31 25.11 -13.02
C GLU A 457 16.64 25.66 -12.46
N PRO A 458 17.27 26.64 -13.12
CA PRO A 458 18.62 27.09 -12.77
C PRO A 458 18.69 28.02 -11.55
N GLY A 459 17.57 28.29 -10.90
CA GLY A 459 17.41 29.34 -9.90
C GLY A 459 16.64 30.55 -10.43
N GLY A 460 15.93 31.20 -9.51
CA GLY A 460 15.06 32.36 -9.75
C GLY A 460 13.58 32.10 -9.49
N LEU A 461 13.13 30.84 -9.40
CA LEU A 461 11.72 30.49 -9.26
C LEU A 461 11.43 29.64 -8.02
N TYR A 462 10.40 30.01 -7.27
CA TYR A 462 9.92 29.23 -6.14
C TYR A 462 8.90 28.17 -6.60
N PRO A 463 9.00 26.90 -6.17
CA PRO A 463 8.06 25.85 -6.57
C PRO A 463 6.72 25.94 -5.82
N HIS A 464 5.62 25.83 -6.56
CA HIS A 464 4.28 25.67 -6.00
C HIS A 464 4.03 24.23 -5.52
N HIS A 465 3.08 23.98 -4.60
CA HIS A 465 2.80 22.63 -4.05
C HIS A 465 2.30 21.58 -5.05
N ASN A 466 2.02 21.97 -6.30
CA ASN A 466 1.76 21.00 -7.38
C ASN A 466 3.06 20.47 -8.02
N LEU A 467 4.21 20.89 -7.49
CA LEU A 467 5.55 20.44 -7.85
C LEU A 467 6.27 19.91 -6.61
N TYR A 468 6.96 18.80 -6.80
CA TYR A 468 8.06 18.38 -5.95
C TYR A 468 9.36 18.95 -6.50
N TYR A 469 10.33 19.16 -5.62
CA TYR A 469 11.65 19.64 -6.01
C TYR A 469 12.77 18.87 -5.32
N ILE A 470 13.93 18.87 -5.99
CA ILE A 470 15.17 18.30 -5.49
C ILE A 470 16.24 19.38 -5.59
N VAL A 471 16.88 19.67 -4.45
CA VAL A 471 18.08 20.51 -4.36
C VAL A 471 19.22 19.67 -3.83
N SER A 472 20.45 20.00 -4.22
CA SER A 472 21.64 19.31 -3.76
C SER A 472 22.85 20.25 -3.79
N THR A 473 23.81 20.02 -2.89
CA THR A 473 25.10 20.74 -2.87
C THR A 473 26.22 20.00 -3.57
N GLY A 474 26.09 18.69 -3.79
CA GLY A 474 27.13 17.82 -4.36
C GLY A 474 26.78 17.22 -5.71
N TRP A 475 25.51 17.25 -6.12
CA TRP A 475 25.12 16.79 -7.46
C TRP A 475 25.28 17.89 -8.52
N ASP A 476 25.82 17.50 -9.68
CA ASP A 476 25.42 18.15 -10.94
C ASP A 476 23.97 17.76 -11.22
N LEU A 477 23.07 18.74 -11.11
CA LEU A 477 21.63 18.50 -11.22
C LEU A 477 21.20 18.04 -12.62
N GLU A 478 21.98 18.30 -13.66
CA GLU A 478 21.67 17.76 -14.98
C GLU A 478 22.06 16.28 -15.09
N VAL A 479 23.16 15.86 -14.46
CA VAL A 479 23.54 14.44 -14.35
C VAL A 479 22.49 13.68 -13.55
N LEU A 480 22.07 14.22 -12.40
CA LEU A 480 20.98 13.66 -11.61
C LEU A 480 19.67 13.68 -12.40
N GLY A 481 19.40 14.73 -13.17
CA GLY A 481 18.26 14.82 -14.08
C GLY A 481 18.26 13.68 -15.10
N GLY A 482 19.43 13.33 -15.65
CA GLY A 482 19.62 12.18 -16.54
C GLY A 482 19.30 10.85 -15.85
N LEU A 483 19.81 10.64 -14.63
CA LEU A 483 19.49 9.43 -13.85
C LEU A 483 17.99 9.33 -13.59
N LEU A 484 17.35 10.43 -13.19
CA LEU A 484 15.92 10.47 -12.88
C LEU A 484 15.03 10.38 -14.13
N LEU A 485 15.54 10.69 -15.32
CA LEU A 485 14.81 10.51 -16.59
C LEU A 485 14.77 9.03 -17.03
N SER A 486 15.64 8.17 -16.48
CA SER A 486 15.76 6.76 -16.85
C SER A 486 14.55 5.90 -16.46
N ARG A 487 14.39 4.76 -17.14
CA ARG A 487 13.43 3.71 -16.74
C ARG A 487 13.75 3.08 -15.38
N ILE A 488 15.00 3.14 -14.91
CA ILE A 488 15.39 2.65 -13.58
C ILE A 488 14.72 3.49 -12.50
N ALA A 489 14.84 4.82 -12.58
CA ALA A 489 14.17 5.71 -11.63
C ALA A 489 12.64 5.61 -11.72
N GLU A 490 12.10 5.43 -12.94
CA GLU A 490 10.68 5.18 -13.15
C GLU A 490 10.22 3.88 -12.48
N ALA A 491 11.02 2.80 -12.53
CA ALA A 491 10.69 1.52 -11.91
C ALA A 491 10.50 1.64 -10.40
N PHE A 492 11.34 2.41 -9.69
CA PHE A 492 11.14 2.71 -8.26
C PHE A 492 9.77 3.36 -8.01
N ILE A 493 9.40 4.35 -8.82
CA ILE A 493 8.12 5.05 -8.65
C ILE A 493 6.94 4.16 -9.03
N ALA A 494 7.06 3.40 -10.12
CA ALA A 494 6.02 2.47 -10.57
C ALA A 494 5.76 1.37 -9.54
N ALA A 495 6.81 0.94 -8.86
CA ALA A 495 6.73 -0.17 -7.92
C ALA A 495 6.25 0.24 -6.52
N TYR A 496 6.78 1.34 -5.98
CA TYR A 496 6.38 1.83 -4.66
C TYR A 496 5.15 2.75 -4.71
N GLY A 497 4.92 3.41 -5.84
CA GLY A 497 3.83 4.36 -6.02
C GLY A 497 2.46 3.73 -6.20
N VAL A 498 1.42 4.54 -5.95
CA VAL A 498 0.04 4.19 -6.28
C VAL A 498 -0.19 4.41 -7.77
N LYS A 499 -0.56 3.35 -8.50
CA LYS A 499 -1.03 3.45 -9.88
C LYS A 499 -2.48 3.94 -9.88
N MET A 500 -2.72 5.08 -10.52
CA MET A 500 -4.07 5.61 -10.73
C MET A 500 -4.67 5.04 -12.02
N ARG A 501 -6.00 5.02 -12.14
CA ARG A 501 -6.68 4.62 -13.39
C ARG A 501 -6.08 5.36 -14.59
N GLY A 502 -5.79 4.64 -15.68
CA GLY A 502 -5.19 5.20 -16.90
C GLY A 502 -3.67 5.29 -16.91
N GLY A 503 -2.97 4.54 -16.04
CA GLY A 503 -1.49 4.42 -16.09
C GLY A 503 -0.74 5.65 -15.55
N THR A 504 -1.42 6.54 -14.82
CA THR A 504 -0.79 7.72 -14.23
C THR A 504 -0.07 7.35 -12.93
N LEU A 505 1.21 7.73 -12.84
CA LEU A 505 2.05 7.59 -11.66
C LEU A 505 1.99 8.84 -10.80
N ARG A 506 2.21 8.67 -9.49
CA ARG A 506 2.28 9.75 -8.53
C ARG A 506 3.70 9.91 -7.96
N PHE A 507 4.31 11.07 -8.17
CA PHE A 507 5.71 11.36 -7.83
C PHE A 507 5.84 12.03 -6.46
N GLN A 508 5.11 11.54 -5.46
CA GLN A 508 5.18 12.11 -4.13
C GLN A 508 6.57 11.96 -3.51
N ALA A 509 6.95 12.91 -2.64
CA ALA A 509 8.24 12.89 -1.95
C ALA A 509 8.56 11.54 -1.30
N GLN A 510 7.58 10.85 -0.71
CA GLN A 510 7.80 9.53 -0.10
C GLN A 510 8.30 8.46 -1.06
N TYR A 511 7.91 8.52 -2.35
CA TYR A 511 8.37 7.58 -3.38
C TYR A 511 9.69 8.03 -3.99
N LEU A 512 9.84 9.33 -4.25
CA LEU A 512 11.11 9.90 -4.73
C LEU A 512 12.27 9.62 -3.78
N ARG A 513 12.02 9.64 -2.46
CA ARG A 513 13.01 9.30 -1.42
C ARG A 513 13.45 7.84 -1.42
N LYS A 514 12.71 6.95 -2.10
CA LYS A 514 13.07 5.52 -2.21
C LYS A 514 13.95 5.24 -3.42
N ILE A 515 14.09 6.18 -4.36
CA ILE A 515 14.98 6.02 -5.50
C ILE A 515 16.40 5.85 -4.96
N ARG A 516 17.03 4.73 -5.33
CA ARG A 516 18.43 4.46 -5.06
C ARG A 516 19.26 4.93 -6.23
N VAL A 517 20.39 5.58 -5.98
CA VAL A 517 21.27 6.12 -7.02
C VAL A 517 22.74 5.84 -6.69
N PRO A 518 23.62 5.65 -7.68
CA PRO A 518 25.06 5.66 -7.46
C PRO A 518 25.47 7.01 -6.88
N ALA A 519 26.42 7.02 -5.95
CA ALA A 519 26.98 8.27 -5.44
C ALA A 519 27.62 9.07 -6.60
N PRO A 520 27.49 10.41 -6.63
CA PRO A 520 27.99 11.21 -7.76
C PRO A 520 29.49 11.02 -8.00
N GLU A 521 30.26 10.75 -6.95
CA GLU A 521 31.71 10.52 -7.02
C GLU A 521 32.08 9.15 -7.63
N ALA A 522 31.14 8.21 -7.67
CA ALA A 522 31.33 6.88 -8.27
C ALA A 522 31.02 6.87 -9.78
N ILE A 523 30.40 7.93 -10.31
CA ILE A 523 30.04 8.03 -11.73
C ILE A 523 31.24 8.60 -12.50
N SER A 524 31.72 7.88 -13.52
CA SER A 524 32.81 8.37 -14.36
C SER A 524 32.39 9.62 -15.14
N SER A 525 33.37 10.47 -15.51
CA SER A 525 33.08 11.68 -16.29
C SER A 525 32.38 11.38 -17.61
N GLU A 526 32.76 10.27 -18.28
CA GLU A 526 32.12 9.82 -19.52
C GLU A 526 30.63 9.49 -19.32
N ILE A 527 30.30 8.75 -18.26
CA ILE A 527 28.90 8.39 -17.96
C ILE A 527 28.11 9.64 -17.54
N ALA A 528 28.72 10.52 -16.74
CA ALA A 528 28.11 11.79 -16.35
C ALA A 528 27.77 12.66 -17.57
N ASP A 529 28.68 12.73 -18.55
CA ASP A 529 28.45 13.47 -19.80
C ASP A 529 27.30 12.87 -20.62
N ARG A 530 27.25 11.54 -20.77
CA ARG A 530 26.14 10.84 -21.42
C ARG A 530 24.79 11.13 -20.75
N LEU A 531 24.74 11.10 -19.42
CA LEU A 531 23.53 11.42 -18.64
C LEU A 531 23.08 12.86 -18.86
N ARG A 532 24.01 13.81 -18.84
CA ARG A 532 23.74 15.23 -19.05
C ARG A 532 23.19 15.51 -20.45
N GLU A 533 23.82 14.93 -21.47
CA GLU A 533 23.38 15.08 -22.86
C GLU A 533 21.99 14.48 -23.08
N ALA A 534 21.75 13.27 -22.57
CA ALA A 534 20.44 12.63 -22.64
C ALA A 534 19.35 13.48 -21.96
N PHE A 535 19.65 14.05 -20.79
CA PHE A 535 18.73 14.93 -20.07
C PHE A 535 18.40 16.21 -20.86
N ARG A 536 19.40 16.88 -21.43
CA ARG A 536 19.21 18.08 -22.28
C ARG A 536 18.39 17.78 -23.54
N ALA A 537 18.63 16.62 -24.14
CA ALA A 537 17.89 16.14 -25.30
C ALA A 537 16.47 15.66 -24.96
N TYR A 538 16.20 15.38 -23.68
CA TYR A 538 15.00 14.68 -23.24
C TYR A 538 14.88 13.25 -23.80
N ASP A 539 16.02 12.62 -24.07
CA ASP A 539 16.12 11.28 -24.61
C ASP A 539 16.15 10.25 -23.48
N ARG A 540 14.99 9.65 -23.23
CA ARG A 540 14.81 8.63 -22.18
C ARG A 540 15.59 7.34 -22.47
N ASP A 541 15.73 6.96 -23.73
CA ASP A 541 16.42 5.73 -24.10
C ASP A 541 17.93 5.90 -23.88
N ALA A 542 18.48 7.04 -24.29
CA ALA A 542 19.87 7.40 -23.99
C ALA A 542 20.11 7.54 -22.48
N ALA A 543 19.19 8.18 -21.75
CA ALA A 543 19.28 8.32 -20.30
C ALA A 543 19.24 6.95 -19.60
N THR A 544 18.44 6.02 -20.11
CA THR A 544 18.32 4.66 -19.56
C THR A 544 19.61 3.88 -19.78
N ARG A 545 20.19 3.90 -20.98
CA ARG A 545 21.49 3.25 -21.25
C ARG A 545 22.63 3.83 -20.42
N ALA A 546 22.69 5.16 -20.31
CA ALA A 546 23.69 5.82 -19.48
C ALA A 546 23.49 5.52 -17.99
N ALA A 547 22.24 5.41 -17.53
CA ALA A 547 21.94 4.99 -16.18
C ALA A 547 22.33 3.53 -15.95
N GLU A 548 21.98 2.58 -16.83
CA GLU A 548 22.39 1.18 -16.75
C GLU A 548 23.91 1.07 -16.54
N ALA A 549 24.70 1.80 -17.34
CA ALA A 549 26.15 1.89 -17.15
C ALA A 549 26.55 2.43 -15.77
N ALA A 550 25.88 3.49 -15.28
CA ALA A 550 26.13 4.06 -13.95
C ALA A 550 25.83 3.08 -12.80
N TYR A 551 24.82 2.21 -12.95
CA TYR A 551 24.46 1.17 -11.97
C TYR A 551 25.27 -0.13 -12.14
N GLY A 552 26.13 -0.23 -13.17
CA GLY A 552 26.85 -1.45 -13.52
C GLY A 552 25.96 -2.55 -14.10
N LEU A 553 24.82 -2.18 -14.69
CA LEU A 553 23.90 -3.08 -15.37
C LEU A 553 24.25 -3.18 -16.87
N PRO A 554 23.91 -4.29 -17.55
CA PRO A 554 24.11 -4.39 -19.00
C PRO A 554 23.22 -3.39 -19.74
N GLU A 555 23.81 -2.61 -20.65
CA GLU A 555 23.09 -1.59 -21.41
C GLU A 555 22.09 -2.22 -22.40
N GLY A 556 20.88 -1.64 -22.49
CA GLY A 556 19.82 -2.00 -23.44
C GLY A 556 18.82 -3.06 -22.95
N ASN A 557 18.77 -3.32 -21.65
CA ASN A 557 17.91 -4.36 -21.09
C ASN A 557 16.57 -3.84 -20.52
N LEU A 558 16.41 -2.52 -20.39
CA LEU A 558 15.23 -1.87 -19.79
C LEU A 558 14.39 -0.99 -20.74
#